data_AF-A0A7C1Y323-F1
#
_entry.id   AF-A0A7C1Y323-F1
#
_cell.length_a   1.000
_cell.length_b   1.000
_cell.length_c   1.000
_cell.angle_alpha   90.00
_cell.angle_beta   90.00
_cell.angle_gamma   90.00
#
_symmetry.space_group_name_H-M   'P 1'
#
loop_
_entity.id
_entity.type
_entity.pdbx_description
1 polymer ?
#
loop_
_entity_poly.entity_id
_entity_poly.type
_entity_poly.pdbx_seq_one_letter_code
_entity_poly.pdbx_strand_id
1 'polypeptide(L)' 'AMEFGISAIPTVIVFKDGQIQKKWVGLTSKKDIAAAVDELL' A
#
# COMPACT_ATOMS: atom_id res chain seq x y z
N ALA A 1 -0.18 -16.26 -8.64
CA ALA A 1 0.96 -15.55 -9.29
C ALA A 1 0.65 -14.14 -9.82
N MET A 2 -0.62 -13.73 -10.02
CA MET A 2 -1.01 -12.35 -10.38
C MET A 2 -1.90 -11.68 -9.32
N GLU A 3 -1.93 -12.24 -8.10
CA GLU A 3 -3.00 -12.02 -7.12
C GLU A 3 -3.13 -10.57 -6.62
N PHE A 4 -2.13 -9.72 -6.86
CA PHE A 4 -2.16 -8.30 -6.52
C PHE A 4 -1.78 -7.36 -7.68
N GLY A 5 -1.56 -7.89 -8.89
CA GLY A 5 -1.21 -7.09 -10.08
C GLY A 5 0.01 -6.19 -9.88
N ILE A 6 1.08 -6.71 -9.27
CA ILE A 6 2.30 -5.95 -8.99
C ILE A 6 3.10 -5.84 -10.29
N SER A 7 2.99 -4.68 -10.95
CA SER A 7 3.61 -4.43 -12.26
C SER A 7 4.94 -3.66 -12.19
N ALA A 8 5.25 -3.04 -11.04
CA ALA A 8 6.47 -2.26 -10.84
C ALA A 8 6.99 -2.37 -9.40
N ILE A 9 8.31 -2.29 -9.23
CA ILE A 9 9.02 -2.43 -7.95
C ILE A 9 9.73 -1.10 -7.65
N PRO A 10 9.67 -0.58 -6.41
CA PRO A 10 8.95 -1.12 -5.25
C PRO A 10 7.44 -0.82 -5.30
N THR A 11 6.59 -1.73 -4.79
CA THR A 11 5.16 -1.51 -4.57
C THR A 11 4.84 -1.80 -3.11
N VAL A 12 4.08 -0.91 -2.45
CA VAL A 12 3.63 -1.04 -1.07
C VAL A 12 2.12 -1.22 -1.06
N ILE A 13 1.60 -2.16 -0.28
CA ILE A 13 0.16 -2.40 -0.15
C ILE A 13 -0.19 -2.43 1.34
N VAL A 14 -1.15 -1.62 1.75
CA VAL A 14 -1.69 -1.61 3.11
C VAL A 14 -2.98 -2.41 3.13
N PHE A 15 -2.99 -3.41 4.01
CA PHE A 15 -4.15 -4.26 4.29
C PHE A 15 -4.71 -3.90 5.67
N LYS A 16 -6.02 -3.72 5.78
CA LYS A 16 -6.74 -3.57 7.04
C LYS A 16 -7.96 -4.50 7.02
N ASP A 17 -8.16 -5.27 8.09
CA ASP A 17 -9.29 -6.22 8.21
C ASP A 17 -9.37 -7.24 7.06
N GLY A 18 -8.23 -7.67 6.52
CA GLY A 18 -8.16 -8.62 5.40
C GLY A 18 -8.50 -8.02 4.03
N GLN A 19 -8.76 -6.71 3.95
CA GLN A 19 -9.04 -5.99 2.71
C GLN A 19 -7.90 -5.03 2.35
N ILE A 20 -7.65 -4.87 1.06
CA ILE A 20 -6.67 -3.90 0.54
C ILE A 20 -7.27 -2.50 0.71
N GLN A 21 -6.63 -1.68 1.54
CA GLN A 21 -7.07 -0.29 1.75
C GLN A 21 -6.37 0.67 0.80
N LYS A 22 -5.04 0.51 0.64
CA LYS A 22 -4.23 1.35 -0.24
C LYS A 22 -3.13 0.56 -0.91
N LYS A 23 -2.81 0.94 -2.15
CA LYS A 23 -1.71 0.40 -2.94
C LYS A 23 -0.92 1.55 -3.54
N TRP A 24 0.39 1.55 -3.32
CA TRP A 24 1.34 2.46 -3.94
C TRP A 24 2.28 1.70 -4.83
N VAL A 25 2.41 2.15 -6.07
CA VAL A 25 3.34 1.60 -7.04
C VAL A 25 4.43 2.65 -7.27
N GLY A 26 5.65 2.37 -6.84
CA GLY A 26 6.80 3.28 -6.89
C GLY A 26 7.36 3.62 -5.51
N LEU A 27 8.34 4.54 -5.49
CA LEU A 27 8.97 5.02 -4.27
C LEU A 27 7.97 5.89 -3.48
N THR A 28 7.47 5.35 -2.37
CA THR A 28 6.59 6.06 -1.44
C THR A 28 7.37 6.55 -0.22
N SER A 29 7.12 7.78 0.20
CA SER A 29 7.76 8.37 1.38
C SER A 29 7.14 7.84 2.67
N LYS A 30 7.95 7.74 3.73
CA LYS A 30 7.48 7.33 5.07
C LYS A 30 6.28 8.15 5.57
N LYS A 31 6.27 9.46 5.28
CA LYS A 31 5.16 10.36 5.64
C LYS A 31 3.83 9.94 5.01
N ASP A 32 3.86 9.51 3.75
CA ASP A 32 2.68 9.08 3.00
C ASP A 32 2.10 7.78 3.59
N ILE A 33 2.97 6.84 3.93
CA ILE A 33 2.58 5.58 4.57
C ILE A 33 2.00 5.84 5.96
N ALA A 34 2.66 6.68 6.76
CA ALA A 34 2.18 7.02 8.10
C ALA A 34 0.81 7.72 8.06
N ALA A 35 0.63 8.70 7.17
CA ALA A 35 -0.65 9.37 6.99
C ALA A 35 -1.75 8.39 6.57
N ALA A 36 -1.45 7.47 5.66
CA ALA A 36 -2.41 6.47 5.23
C ALA A 36 -2.78 5.46 6.32
N VAL A 37 -1.85 5.11 7.20
CA VAL A 37 -2.13 4.27 8.37
C VAL A 37 -2.95 5.04 9.41
N ASP A 38 -2.68 6.34 9.60
CA ASP A 38 -3.41 7.22 10.51
C ASP A 38 -4.86 7.45 10.05
N GLU A 39 -5.09 7.65 8.75
CA GLU A 39 -6.44 7.70 8.15
C GLU A 39 -7.21 6.38 8.30
N LEU A 40 -6.48 5.28 8.50
CA LEU A 40 -7.01 3.93 8.65
C LEU A 40 -7.07 3.49 10.11
N LEU A 41 -6.76 4.32 11.09
CA LEU A 41 -6.99 4.04 12.52
C LEU A 41 -8.47 4.32 12.85
#